data_AF-A0A1H8ALW8-F1
#
_entry.id   AF-A0A1H8ALW8-F1
#
_cell.length_a   1.000
_cell.length_b   1.000
_cell.length_c   1.000
_cell.angle_alpha   90.00
_cell.angle_beta   90.00
_cell.angle_gamma   90.00
#
_symmetry.space_group_name_H-M   'P 1'
#
loop_
_entity.id
_entity.type
_entity.pdbx_description
1 polymer ?
#
loop_
_entity_poly.entity_id
_entity_poly.type
_entity_poly.pdbx_seq_one_letter_code
_entity_poly.pdbx_strand_id
1 'polypeptide(L)' 'MASVCDVCRKGPTFGNNVSHSHRRTRRRWNPNIQTVRAVVGGTPKKLNVCTSCIKAGKVSR' A
#
# COMPACT_ATOMS: atom_id res chain seq x y z
N MET A 1 -1.52 -9.54 -1.14
CA MET A 1 -1.69 -8.09 -1.41
C MET A 1 -0.44 -7.60 -2.11
N ALA A 2 -0.60 -6.84 -3.20
CA ALA A 2 0.51 -6.12 -3.81
C ALA A 2 1.20 -5.26 -2.73
N SER A 3 2.52 -5.22 -2.74
CA SER A 3 3.29 -4.49 -1.73
C SER A 3 3.58 -3.05 -2.13
N VAL A 4 3.25 -2.65 -3.35
CA VAL A 4 3.52 -1.32 -3.92
C VAL A 4 2.24 -0.70 -4.46
N CYS A 5 2.03 0.57 -4.15
CA CYS A 5 0.94 1.38 -4.70
C CYS A 5 1.28 1.90 -6.10
N ASP A 6 0.40 1.71 -7.07
CA ASP A 6 0.64 2.15 -8.47
C ASP A 6 0.66 3.68 -8.62
N VAL A 7 0.03 4.40 -7.69
CA VAL A 7 -0.13 5.87 -7.75
C VAL A 7 1.02 6.60 -7.06
N CYS A 8 1.35 6.24 -5.82
CA CYS A 8 2.36 6.93 -5.02
C CYS A 8 3.63 6.10 -4.77
N ARG A 9 3.72 4.89 -5.33
CA ARG A 9 4.85 3.97 -5.18
C ARG A 9 5.26 3.65 -3.74
N LYS A 10 4.36 3.84 -2.78
CA LYS A 10 4.58 3.40 -1.38
C LYS A 10 4.81 1.90 -1.37
N GLY A 11 6.01 1.52 -0.97
CA GLY A 11 6.43 0.13 -0.78
C GLY A 11 6.41 -0.30 0.68
N PRO A 12 6.78 -1.55 0.97
CA PRO A 12 6.93 -2.03 2.33
C PRO A 12 8.22 -1.51 2.96
N THR A 13 8.16 -1.15 4.23
CA THR A 13 9.35 -0.78 5.02
C THR A 13 9.79 -1.96 5.87
N PHE A 14 11.10 -2.11 6.09
CA PHE A 14 11.68 -3.19 6.89
C PHE A 14 12.16 -2.69 8.24
N GLY A 15 12.19 -3.58 9.23
CA GLY A 15 12.78 -3.33 10.54
C GLY A 15 12.62 -4.54 11.45
N ASN A 16 12.53 -4.31 12.76
CA ASN A 16 12.50 -5.39 13.74
C ASN A 16 11.25 -5.31 14.63
N ASN A 17 10.73 -6.47 14.99
CA ASN A 17 9.89 -6.61 16.17
C ASN A 17 10.84 -6.75 17.38
N VAL A 18 10.62 -5.94 18.42
CA VAL A 18 11.45 -5.93 19.62
C VAL A 18 10.60 -6.45 20.77
N SER A 19 10.98 -7.61 21.31
CA SER A 19 10.31 -8.16 22.50
C SER A 19 10.70 -7.39 23.77
N HIS A 20 9.98 -7.64 24.86
CA HIS A 20 10.31 -7.13 26.19
C HIS A 20 11.75 -7.48 26.61
N SER A 21 12.23 -8.68 26.26
CA SER A 21 13.60 -9.14 26.48
C SER A 21 14.61 -8.68 25.41
N HIS A 22 14.27 -7.67 24.60
CA HIS A 22 15.09 -7.14 23.51
C HIS A 22 15.49 -8.15 22.42
N ARG A 23 14.76 -9.26 22.28
CA ARG A 23 14.93 -10.14 21.10
C ARG A 23 14.42 -9.42 19.86
N ARG A 24 15.28 -9.26 18.87
CA ARG A 24 14.97 -8.57 17.60
C ARG A 24 14.70 -9.60 16.52
N THR A 25 13.46 -9.67 16.03
CA THR A 25 13.10 -10.49 14.87
C THR A 25 12.78 -9.59 13.68
N ARG A 26 13.20 -9.97 12.47
CA ARG A 26 12.94 -9.18 11.26
C ARG A 26 11.43 -9.11 10.99
N ARG A 27 10.91 -7.92 10.70
CA ARG A 27 9.52 -7.70 10.25
C ARG A 27 9.47 -6.72 9.09
N ARG A 28 8.34 -6.75 8.38
CA ARG A 28 7.97 -5.79 7.33
C ARG A 28 6.68 -5.08 7.71
N TRP A 29 6.59 -3.78 7.43
CA TRP A 29 5.34 -3.02 7.47
C TRP A 29 4.84 -2.85 6.04
N ASN A 30 3.70 -3.46 5.74
CA ASN A 30 3.07 -3.33 4.44
C ASN A 30 2.12 -2.13 4.44
N PRO A 31 2.13 -1.27 3.40
CA PRO A 31 1.06 -0.32 3.21
C PRO A 31 -0.26 -1.06 2.99
N ASN A 32 -1.35 -0.51 3.53
CA ASN A 32 -2.69 -1.05 3.28
C ASN A 32 -3.10 -0.71 1.83
N ILE A 33 -2.91 -1.67 0.93
CA ILE A 33 -3.20 -1.56 -0.49
C ILE A 33 -4.51 -2.26 -0.78
N GLN A 34 -5.40 -1.57 -1.48
CA GLN A 34 -6.70 -2.04 -1.89
C GLN A 34 -6.75 -2.11 -3.42
N THR A 35 -7.37 -3.16 -3.94
CA THR A 35 -7.60 -3.28 -5.37
C THR A 35 -8.88 -2.52 -5.72
N VAL A 36 -8.76 -1.48 -6.53
CA VAL A 36 -9.88 -0.63 -6.96
C VAL A 36 -9.98 -0.61 -8.47
N ARG A 37 -11.21 -0.47 -8.98
CA ARG A 37 -11.42 -0.06 -10.37
C ARG A 37 -11.27 1.46 -10.43
N ALA A 38 -10.43 1.92 -11.34
CA ALA A 38 -10.07 3.31 -11.51
C ALA A 38 -10.23 3.68 -12.99
N VAL A 39 -10.86 4.81 -13.28
CA VAL A 39 -10.93 5.32 -14.65
C VAL A 39 -9.60 6.00 -14.98
N VAL A 40 -8.81 5.37 -15.85
CA VAL A 40 -7.54 5.92 -16.34
C VAL A 40 -7.70 6.20 -17.83
N GLY A 41 -7.78 7.49 -18.20
CA GLY A 41 -7.95 7.88 -19.60
C GLY A 41 -9.28 7.44 -20.21
N GLY A 42 -10.35 7.44 -19.42
CA GLY A 42 -11.70 7.05 -19.87
C GLY A 42 -12.01 5.55 -19.84
N THR A 43 -11.02 4.68 -19.62
CA THR A 43 -11.25 3.23 -19.48
C THR A 43 -11.09 2.79 -18.02
N PRO A 44 -12.03 2.01 -17.46
CA PRO A 44 -11.88 1.44 -16.12
C PRO A 44 -10.80 0.36 -16.12
N LYS A 45 -9.75 0.55 -15.31
CA LYS A 45 -8.66 -0.41 -15.10
C LYS A 45 -8.61 -0.82 -13.64
N LYS A 46 -8.19 -2.06 -13.37
CA LYS A 46 -7.90 -2.51 -12.01
C LYS A 46 -6.52 -1.99 -11.60
N LEU A 47 -6.45 -1.28 -10.47
CA LEU A 47 -5.20 -0.76 -9.90
C LEU A 47 -5.06 -1.15 -8.43
N ASN A 48 -3.81 -1.28 -7.99
CA ASN A 48 -3.44 -1.47 -6.61
C ASN A 48 -3.13 -0.12 -5.97
N VAL A 49 -4.01 0.36 -5.10
CA VAL A 49 -3.95 1.72 -4.57
C VAL A 49 -3.95 1.68 -3.05
N CYS A 50 -3.01 2.39 -2.42
CA CYS A 50 -2.99 2.49 -0.97
C CYS A 50 -4.18 3.32 -0.45
N THR A 51 -4.68 2.97 0.74
CA THR A 51 -5.83 3.65 1.36
C THR A 51 -5.65 5.16 1.50
N SER A 52 -4.42 5.65 1.69
CA SER A 52 -4.16 7.11 1.73
C SER A 52 -4.43 7.80 0.39
N CYS A 53 -4.17 7.14 -0.74
CA CYS A 53 -4.44 7.69 -2.07
C CYS A 53 -5.93 7.66 -2.39
N ILE A 54 -6.65 6.63 -1.93
CA ILE A 54 -8.11 6.55 -2.02
C ILE A 54 -8.73 7.68 -1.20
N LYS A 55 -8.29 7.85 0.05
CA LYS A 55 -8.77 8.93 0.94
C LYS A 55 -8.51 10.32 0.36
N ALA A 56 -7.37 10.51 -0.30
CA ALA A 56 -6.99 11.78 -0.90
C ALA A 56 -7.64 12.04 -2.28
N GLY A 57 -8.54 11.17 -2.76
CA GLY A 57 -9.21 11.37 -4.05
C GLY A 57 -8.28 11.28 -5.26
N LYS A 58 -7.08 10.71 -5.13
CA LYS A 58 -6.10 10.61 -6.23
C LYS A 58 -6.52 9.63 -7.33
N VAL A 59 -7.62 8.91 -7.12
CA VAL A 59 -8.15 7.89 -8.02
C VAL A 59 -9.66 8.04 -8.06
N SER A 60 -10.21 8.30 -9.24
CA SER A 60 -11.65 8.28 -9.48
C SER A 60 -12.10 6.84 -9.71
N ARG A 61 -13.09 6.40 -8.92
CA ARG A 61 -13.75 5.10 -9.08
C ARG A 61 -14.70 5.12 -10.27
#